data_AF-A0A378VWF7-F1
#
_entry.id   AF-A0A378VWF7-F1
#
_cell.length_a   1.000
_cell.length_b   1.000
_cell.length_c   1.000
_cell.angle_alpha   90.00
_cell.angle_beta   90.00
_cell.angle_gamma   90.00
#
_symmetry.space_group_name_H-M   'P 1'
#
loop_
_entity.id
_entity.type
_entity.pdbx_description
1 polymer ?
#
loop_
_entity_poly.entity_id
_entity_poly.type
_entity_poly.pdbx_seq_one_letter_code
_entity_poly.pdbx_strand_id
1 'polypeptide(L)'
;MTELPWIAEARRHIGLKEIPGAKHNPTIVQWLKETGGFPGAAKSWYFEDETPWCGLFVGYCLGKAGRAVIRDWYRAKAWSMSGLTKLEAPAYGCIAVKPRRGGGHVFFVVGKDAEGRILGLGGNQGNMVSIIPFDPADIDGYFWPSKLIGGKPVPSSPAEGRYRLTDVAATAKQGAGEA
;
A
#
# COMPACT_ATOMS: atom_id res chain seq x y z
N MET A 1 18.93 -8.92 3.49
CA MET A 1 17.70 -9.75 3.51
C MET A 1 17.17 -9.83 2.09
N THR A 2 16.62 -10.97 1.69
CA THR A 2 15.94 -11.11 0.39
C THR A 2 14.77 -10.13 0.28
N GLU A 3 14.55 -9.53 -0.88
CA GLU A 3 13.42 -8.64 -1.15
C GLU A 3 12.08 -9.35 -0.90
N LEU A 4 11.07 -8.64 -0.40
CA LEU A 4 9.73 -9.23 -0.21
C LEU A 4 8.98 -9.21 -1.54
N PRO A 5 8.30 -10.29 -1.96
CA PRO A 5 7.69 -10.34 -3.29
C PRO A 5 6.70 -9.20 -3.60
N TRP A 6 5.90 -8.77 -2.62
CA TRP A 6 4.97 -7.64 -2.81
C TRP A 6 5.66 -6.28 -2.86
N ILE A 7 6.83 -6.14 -2.24
CA ILE A 7 7.64 -4.92 -2.33
C ILE A 7 8.41 -4.89 -3.65
N ALA A 8 8.92 -6.04 -4.11
CA ALA A 8 9.45 -6.17 -5.46
C ALA A 8 8.41 -5.77 -6.51
N GLU A 9 7.16 -6.26 -6.38
CA GLU A 9 6.05 -5.86 -7.25
C GLU A 9 5.78 -4.36 -7.18
N ALA A 10 5.63 -3.80 -5.98
CA ALA A 10 5.37 -2.38 -5.79
C ALA A 10 6.44 -1.47 -6.43
N ARG A 11 7.72 -1.85 -6.32
CA ARG A 11 8.84 -1.08 -6.89
C ARG A 11 8.83 -1.02 -8.42
N ARG A 12 8.26 -2.02 -9.10
CA ARG A 12 8.16 -2.04 -10.59
C ARG A 12 7.31 -0.89 -11.13
N HIS A 13 6.44 -0.34 -10.29
CA HIS A 13 5.46 0.67 -10.69
C HIS A 13 5.84 2.09 -10.30
N ILE A 14 6.99 2.31 -9.64
CA ILE A 14 7.45 3.65 -9.26
C ILE A 14 7.50 4.56 -10.50
N GLY A 15 6.87 5.73 -10.40
CA GLY A 15 6.74 6.70 -11.49
C GLY A 15 5.50 6.53 -12.37
N LEU A 16 4.71 5.46 -12.19
CA LEU A 16 3.41 5.31 -12.85
C LEU A 16 2.45 6.38 -12.34
N LYS A 17 1.80 7.10 -13.26
CA LYS A 17 0.89 8.23 -12.98
C LYS A 17 -0.52 7.94 -13.46
N GLU A 18 -1.52 8.46 -12.77
CA GLU A 18 -2.87 8.55 -13.33
C GLU A 18 -2.90 9.52 -14.52
N ILE A 19 -3.96 9.45 -15.33
CA ILE A 19 -4.19 10.44 -16.40
C ILE A 19 -5.38 11.30 -15.94
N PRO A 20 -5.17 12.59 -15.60
CA PRO A 20 -6.29 13.41 -15.16
C PRO A 20 -7.32 13.64 -16.28
N GLY A 21 -8.60 13.40 -15.99
CA GLY A 21 -9.72 13.82 -16.85
C GLY A 21 -10.40 12.65 -17.56
N ALA A 22 -10.88 12.85 -18.78
CA ALA A 22 -11.74 11.86 -19.44
C ALA A 22 -11.03 10.56 -19.90
N LYS A 23 -9.71 10.47 -19.75
CA LYS A 23 -8.90 9.30 -20.11
C LYS A 23 -8.26 8.77 -18.85
N HIS A 24 -8.25 7.45 -18.69
CA HIS A 24 -7.68 6.80 -17.52
C HIS A 24 -6.41 6.02 -17.88
N ASN A 25 -5.48 5.91 -16.94
CA ASN A 25 -4.31 5.07 -17.15
C ASN A 25 -4.73 3.59 -17.31
N PRO A 26 -4.45 2.95 -18.47
CA PRO A 26 -4.91 1.58 -18.74
C PRO A 26 -4.36 0.55 -17.74
N THR A 27 -3.19 0.80 -17.16
CA THR A 27 -2.60 -0.06 -16.12
C THR A 27 -3.38 0.02 -14.81
N ILE A 28 -3.77 1.22 -14.37
CA ILE A 28 -4.57 1.40 -13.15
C ILE A 28 -5.96 0.76 -13.32
N VAL A 29 -6.57 0.98 -14.49
CA VAL A 29 -7.86 0.34 -14.84
C VAL A 29 -7.74 -1.19 -14.85
N GLN A 30 -6.62 -1.72 -15.35
CA GLN A 30 -6.37 -3.16 -15.32
C GLN A 30 -6.22 -3.69 -13.89
N TRP A 31 -5.55 -2.95 -13.00
CA TRP A 31 -5.47 -3.32 -11.58
C TRP A 31 -6.83 -3.40 -10.91
N LEU A 32 -7.76 -2.47 -11.20
CA LEU A 32 -9.12 -2.50 -10.67
C LEU A 32 -9.82 -3.83 -11.01
N LYS A 33 -9.69 -4.27 -12.27
CA LYS A 33 -10.28 -5.53 -12.74
C LYS A 33 -9.65 -6.75 -12.06
N GLU A 34 -8.32 -6.79 -11.98
CA GLU A 34 -7.60 -7.92 -11.37
C GLU A 34 -7.85 -8.01 -9.87
N THR A 35 -7.86 -6.88 -9.17
CA THR A 35 -7.97 -6.87 -7.71
C THR A 35 -9.31 -7.39 -7.22
N GLY A 36 -10.39 -7.08 -7.93
CA GLY A 36 -11.72 -7.65 -7.68
C GLY A 36 -11.85 -9.16 -7.96
N GLY A 37 -10.84 -9.79 -8.56
CA GLY A 37 -10.77 -11.23 -8.83
C GLY A 37 -9.95 -12.02 -7.80
N PHE A 38 -9.24 -11.37 -6.87
CA PHE A 38 -8.49 -12.08 -5.84
C PHE A 38 -9.42 -12.73 -4.80
N PRO A 39 -9.05 -13.89 -4.22
CA PRO A 39 -9.89 -14.58 -3.24
C PRO A 39 -10.28 -13.68 -2.05
N GLY A 40 -11.59 -13.55 -1.82
CA GLY A 40 -12.15 -12.76 -0.72
C GLY A 40 -12.19 -11.25 -0.95
N ALA A 41 -11.62 -10.74 -2.04
CA ALA A 41 -11.71 -9.33 -2.40
C ALA A 41 -13.10 -8.97 -2.96
N ALA A 42 -13.64 -7.82 -2.59
CA ALA A 42 -14.84 -7.29 -3.20
C ALA A 42 -14.52 -6.63 -4.55
N LYS A 43 -15.50 -6.60 -5.46
CA LYS A 43 -15.41 -5.79 -6.68
C LYS A 43 -15.54 -4.30 -6.31
N SER A 44 -14.78 -3.43 -6.96
CA SER A 44 -14.96 -1.98 -6.81
C SER A 44 -16.29 -1.55 -7.43
N TRP A 45 -16.86 -0.45 -6.90
CA TRP A 45 -18.03 0.21 -7.48
C TRP A 45 -17.65 1.27 -8.53
N TYR A 46 -16.35 1.58 -8.64
CA TYR A 46 -15.76 2.57 -9.54
C TYR A 46 -14.79 1.91 -10.52
N PHE A 47 -14.50 2.59 -11.63
CA PHE A 47 -13.68 2.09 -12.74
C PHE A 47 -12.61 3.09 -13.23
N GLU A 48 -12.62 4.31 -12.70
CA GLU A 48 -11.77 5.44 -13.07
C GLU A 48 -10.59 5.64 -12.10
N ASP A 49 -9.56 6.38 -12.53
CA ASP A 49 -8.33 6.64 -11.76
C ASP A 49 -8.37 7.93 -10.93
N GLU A 50 -9.43 8.73 -11.02
CA GLU A 50 -9.67 9.88 -10.15
C GLU A 50 -10.12 9.49 -8.74
N THR A 51 -10.69 8.28 -8.58
CA THR A 51 -11.02 7.76 -7.26
C THR A 51 -9.73 7.34 -6.54
N PRO A 52 -9.49 7.74 -5.27
CA PRO A 52 -8.23 7.47 -4.59
C PRO A 52 -7.80 6.00 -4.64
N TRP A 53 -6.69 5.73 -5.32
CA TRP A 53 -6.24 4.36 -5.65
C TRP A 53 -5.06 3.86 -4.80
N CYS A 54 -4.78 4.48 -3.65
CA CYS A 54 -3.77 3.99 -2.70
C CYS A 54 -4.08 2.57 -2.19
N GLY A 55 -5.33 2.30 -1.83
CA GLY A 55 -5.78 0.97 -1.43
C GLY A 55 -5.78 -0.05 -2.58
N LEU A 56 -6.10 0.39 -3.80
CA LEU A 56 -5.96 -0.41 -5.01
C LEU A 56 -4.51 -0.88 -5.18
N PHE A 57 -3.56 0.04 -5.13
CA PHE A 57 -2.15 -0.25 -5.33
C PHE A 57 -1.63 -1.29 -4.33
N VAL A 58 -1.93 -1.11 -3.03
CA VAL A 58 -1.55 -2.07 -1.99
C VAL A 58 -2.22 -3.43 -2.22
N GLY A 59 -3.53 -3.45 -2.52
CA GLY A 59 -4.29 -4.67 -2.81
C GLY A 59 -3.73 -5.44 -4.01
N TYR A 60 -3.44 -4.74 -5.10
CA TYR A 60 -2.85 -5.31 -6.31
C TYR A 60 -1.49 -5.95 -6.02
N CYS A 61 -0.58 -5.23 -5.38
CA CYS A 61 0.77 -5.73 -5.08
C CYS A 61 0.74 -6.99 -4.20
N LEU A 62 -0.16 -7.02 -3.21
CA LEU A 62 -0.35 -8.21 -2.37
C LEU A 62 -0.89 -9.39 -3.18
N GLY A 63 -1.96 -9.19 -3.95
CA GLY A 63 -2.57 -10.27 -4.73
C GLY A 63 -1.62 -10.86 -5.77
N LYS A 64 -0.86 -10.02 -6.50
CA LYS A 64 0.17 -10.48 -7.44
C LYS A 64 1.30 -11.26 -6.77
N ALA A 65 1.61 -10.92 -5.52
CA ALA A 65 2.61 -11.62 -4.72
C ALA A 65 2.07 -12.86 -3.98
N GLY A 66 0.82 -13.28 -4.23
CA GLY A 66 0.20 -14.44 -3.58
C GLY A 66 -0.13 -14.21 -2.10
N ARG A 67 -0.28 -12.95 -1.68
CA ARG A 67 -0.78 -12.58 -0.35
C ARG A 67 -2.29 -12.42 -0.37
N ALA A 68 -2.89 -12.57 0.81
CA ALA A 68 -4.32 -12.33 0.95
C ALA A 68 -4.61 -10.83 0.79
N VAL A 69 -5.66 -10.51 0.04
CA VAL A 69 -6.17 -9.16 -0.14
C VAL A 69 -7.38 -8.99 0.77
N ILE A 70 -7.49 -7.83 1.43
CA ILE A 70 -8.63 -7.55 2.31
C ILE A 70 -9.89 -7.38 1.46
N ARG A 71 -11.07 -7.66 2.03
CA ARG A 71 -12.33 -7.56 1.30
C ARG A 71 -12.56 -6.17 0.72
N ASP A 72 -12.45 -5.14 1.55
CA ASP A 72 -12.75 -3.74 1.20
C ASP A 72 -11.47 -2.95 0.85
N TRP A 73 -10.60 -3.56 0.03
CA TRP A 73 -9.23 -3.09 -0.30
C TRP A 73 -9.16 -1.65 -0.81
N TYR A 74 -10.22 -1.18 -1.48
CA TYR A 74 -10.30 0.17 -2.04
C TYR A 74 -10.45 1.27 -0.96
N ARG A 75 -10.75 0.92 0.30
CA ARG A 75 -10.87 1.88 1.40
C ARG A 75 -9.62 1.85 2.27
N ALA A 76 -8.84 2.94 2.28
CA ALA A 76 -7.60 3.02 3.08
C ALA A 76 -7.80 2.63 4.56
N LYS A 77 -8.85 3.14 5.21
CA LYS A 77 -9.16 2.81 6.62
C LYS A 77 -9.60 1.36 6.84
N ALA A 78 -10.07 0.64 5.81
CA ALA A 78 -10.46 -0.76 5.99
C ALA A 78 -9.25 -1.66 6.29
N TRP A 79 -8.03 -1.26 5.86
CA TRP A 79 -6.79 -1.99 6.10
C TRP A 79 -6.44 -2.12 7.58
N SER A 80 -6.84 -1.17 8.43
CA SER A 80 -6.64 -1.27 9.88
C SER A 80 -7.72 -2.09 10.60
N MET A 81 -8.82 -2.45 9.92
CA MET A 81 -9.99 -3.13 10.49
C MET A 81 -10.17 -4.57 9.96
N SER A 82 -9.30 -5.03 9.06
CA SER A 82 -9.51 -6.23 8.25
C SER A 82 -8.85 -7.50 8.80
N GLY A 83 -8.53 -7.55 10.10
CA GLY A 83 -7.93 -8.73 10.74
C GLY A 83 -6.49 -9.03 10.31
N LEU A 84 -5.77 -8.04 9.76
CA LEU A 84 -4.33 -8.13 9.55
C LEU A 84 -3.60 -8.15 10.91
N THR A 85 -2.40 -8.71 10.94
CA THR A 85 -1.58 -8.73 12.17
C THR A 85 -1.09 -7.31 12.46
N LYS A 86 -1.65 -6.67 13.49
CA LYS A 86 -1.18 -5.37 13.98
C LYS A 86 0.23 -5.50 14.56
N LEU A 87 1.09 -4.52 14.29
CA LEU A 87 2.47 -4.46 14.76
C LEU A 87 2.65 -3.28 15.71
N GLU A 88 3.50 -3.45 16.72
CA GLU A 88 3.87 -2.40 17.69
C GLU A 88 4.90 -1.40 17.13
N ALA A 89 5.60 -1.79 16.06
CA ALA A 89 6.64 -0.98 15.42
C ALA A 89 6.62 -1.19 13.90
N PRO A 90 7.10 -0.22 13.11
CA PRO A 90 7.18 -0.37 11.66
C PRO A 90 8.19 -1.46 11.29
N ALA A 91 7.84 -2.28 10.30
CA ALA A 91 8.71 -3.32 9.76
C ALA A 91 8.77 -3.18 8.24
N TYR A 92 9.94 -3.46 7.65
CA TYR A 92 10.10 -3.46 6.21
C TYR A 92 9.06 -4.37 5.54
N GLY A 93 8.24 -3.77 4.67
CA GLY A 93 7.17 -4.40 3.93
C GLY A 93 5.83 -4.49 4.65
N CYS A 94 5.71 -3.96 5.87
CA CYS A 94 4.40 -3.82 6.51
C CYS A 94 3.58 -2.73 5.80
N ILE A 95 2.28 -2.74 6.05
CA ILE A 95 1.31 -1.78 5.56
C ILE A 95 1.11 -0.73 6.65
N ALA A 96 1.22 0.54 6.32
CA ALA A 96 0.90 1.64 7.22
C ALA A 96 -0.41 2.30 6.77
N VAL A 97 -1.21 2.73 7.74
CA VAL A 97 -2.47 3.46 7.51
C VAL A 97 -2.39 4.80 8.26
N LYS A 98 -2.82 5.89 7.62
CA LYS A 98 -2.92 7.22 8.23
C LYS A 98 -4.22 7.93 7.88
N PRO A 99 -4.66 8.94 8.65
CA PRO A 99 -5.78 9.77 8.25
C PRO A 99 -5.38 10.73 7.12
N ARG A 100 -6.37 11.17 6.36
CA ARG A 100 -6.28 12.19 5.32
C ARG A 100 -7.58 12.99 5.32
N ARG A 101 -7.59 14.26 4.88
CA ARG A 101 -8.85 14.99 4.75
C ARG A 101 -9.76 14.24 3.77
N GLY A 102 -11.01 14.01 4.16
CA GLY A 102 -11.96 13.23 3.35
C GLY A 102 -11.70 11.72 3.28
N GLY A 103 -10.79 11.16 4.09
CA GLY A 103 -10.57 9.71 4.10
C GLY A 103 -9.36 9.25 4.92
N GLY A 104 -8.57 8.36 4.32
CA GLY A 104 -7.30 7.89 4.85
C GLY A 104 -6.34 7.60 3.70
N HIS A 105 -5.09 7.25 4.04
CA HIS A 105 -4.07 6.83 3.10
C HIS A 105 -3.43 5.53 3.59
N VAL A 106 -3.00 4.69 2.65
CA VAL A 106 -2.40 3.38 2.93
C VAL A 106 -1.23 3.14 1.97
N PHE A 107 -0.13 2.64 2.51
CA PHE A 107 1.14 2.46 1.80
C PHE A 107 1.99 1.36 2.42
N PHE A 108 3.05 0.93 1.74
CA PHE A 108 4.04 0.00 2.30
C PHE A 108 5.19 0.75 2.97
N VAL A 109 5.63 0.31 4.14
CA VAL A 109 6.86 0.80 4.77
C VAL A 109 8.06 0.18 4.10
N VAL A 110 8.96 1.00 3.55
CA VAL A 110 10.18 0.52 2.85
C VAL A 110 11.48 0.99 3.49
N GLY A 111 11.43 1.92 4.45
CA GLY A 111 12.61 2.41 5.13
C GLY A 111 12.30 3.51 6.13
N LYS A 112 13.34 4.17 6.62
CA LYS A 112 13.27 5.42 7.38
C LYS A 112 14.40 6.35 6.95
N ASP A 113 14.22 7.66 7.01
CA ASP A 113 15.30 8.60 6.73
C ASP A 113 16.14 8.89 7.99
N ALA A 114 17.15 9.76 7.85
CA ALA A 114 18.02 10.18 8.93
C ALA A 114 17.27 10.93 10.05
N GLU A 115 16.18 11.61 9.70
CA GLU A 115 15.31 12.33 10.64
C GLU A 115 14.31 11.39 11.35
N GLY A 116 14.27 10.11 10.99
CA GLY A 116 13.40 9.11 11.57
C GLY A 116 11.99 9.05 10.98
N ARG A 117 11.72 9.77 9.89
CA ARG A 117 10.46 9.68 9.15
C ARG A 117 10.37 8.35 8.42
N ILE A 118 9.17 7.81 8.32
CA ILE A 118 8.91 6.54 7.64
C ILE A 118 8.86 6.77 6.13
N LEU A 119 9.66 6.03 5.36
CA LEU A 119 9.53 6.04 3.91
C LEU A 119 8.42 5.09 3.49
N GLY A 120 7.36 5.68 2.92
CA GLY A 120 6.20 4.98 2.39
C GLY A 120 6.24 4.83 0.88
N LEU A 121 6.18 3.60 0.40
CA LEU A 121 5.93 3.25 -1.00
C LEU A 121 4.43 3.06 -1.21
N GLY A 122 3.80 4.03 -1.88
CA GLY A 122 2.35 4.07 -2.04
C GLY A 122 1.95 4.49 -3.45
N GLY A 123 0.69 4.19 -3.77
CA GLY A 123 0.01 4.68 -4.97
C GLY A 123 -0.80 5.94 -4.64
N ASN A 124 -1.08 6.73 -5.66
CA ASN A 124 -1.78 8.01 -5.56
C ASN A 124 -1.09 9.05 -4.65
N GLN A 125 0.24 8.99 -4.54
CA GLN A 125 1.06 9.94 -3.80
C GLN A 125 1.46 11.08 -4.74
N GLY A 126 0.63 12.12 -4.82
CA GLY A 126 0.74 13.12 -5.88
C GLY A 126 0.40 12.53 -7.25
N ASN A 127 -0.69 11.76 -7.32
CA ASN A 127 -1.24 11.14 -8.53
C ASN A 127 -0.26 10.17 -9.21
N MET A 128 0.67 9.60 -8.42
CA MET A 128 1.66 8.65 -8.90
C MET A 128 2.00 7.58 -7.87
N VAL A 129 2.67 6.51 -8.30
CA VAL A 129 3.37 5.59 -7.40
C VAL A 129 4.74 6.18 -7.08
N SER A 130 5.04 6.35 -5.79
CA SER A 130 6.31 6.94 -5.35
C SER A 130 6.73 6.45 -3.96
N ILE A 131 7.96 6.80 -3.56
CA ILE A 131 8.43 6.69 -2.19
C ILE A 131 8.57 8.09 -1.62
N ILE A 132 7.91 8.36 -0.49
CA ILE A 132 8.00 9.65 0.19
C ILE A 132 8.09 9.46 1.72
N PRO A 133 8.59 10.47 2.47
CA PRO A 133 8.62 10.40 3.93
C PRO A 133 7.27 10.78 4.56
N PHE A 134 6.93 10.10 5.66
CA PHE A 134 5.80 10.38 6.54
C PHE A 134 6.27 10.53 7.99
N ASP A 135 5.71 11.49 8.73
CA ASP A 135 5.94 11.59 10.16
C ASP A 135 5.35 10.35 10.86
N PRO A 136 6.12 9.61 11.69
CA PRO A 136 5.59 8.48 12.44
C PRO A 136 4.37 8.84 13.31
N ALA A 137 4.29 10.10 13.78
CA ALA A 137 3.17 10.60 14.58
C ALA A 137 1.86 10.71 13.80
N ASP A 138 1.93 10.80 12.46
CA ASP A 138 0.76 10.86 11.60
C ASP A 138 0.19 9.47 11.26
N ILE A 139 0.85 8.37 11.67
CA ILE A 139 0.47 7.00 11.28
C ILE A 139 -0.39 6.35 12.36
N ASP A 140 -1.61 5.93 12.00
CA ASP A 140 -2.57 5.28 12.91
C ASP A 140 -2.14 3.85 13.30
N GLY A 141 -1.39 3.18 12.44
CA GLY A 141 -0.88 1.85 12.74
C GLY A 141 -0.15 1.15 11.60
N TYR A 142 0.53 0.08 11.99
CA TYR A 142 1.30 -0.81 11.12
C TYR A 142 0.70 -2.21 11.14
N PHE A 143 0.59 -2.82 9.96
CA PHE A 143 -0.10 -4.09 9.78
C PHE A 143 0.71 -5.00 8.86
N TRP A 144 0.85 -6.26 9.24
CA TRP A 144 1.51 -7.25 8.40
C TRP A 144 0.50 -8.02 7.54
N PRO A 145 0.76 -8.21 6.23
CA PRO A 145 -0.16 -8.92 5.36
C PRO A 145 -0.26 -10.41 5.70
N SER A 146 -1.48 -10.94 5.66
CA SER A 146 -1.76 -12.36 5.81
C SER A 146 -1.22 -13.17 4.63
N LYS A 147 -0.82 -14.43 4.87
CA LYS A 147 -0.58 -15.41 3.80
C LYS A 147 -1.91 -15.81 3.18
N LEU A 148 -1.89 -16.23 1.92
CA LEU A 148 -3.01 -16.90 1.28
C LEU A 148 -2.72 -18.40 1.24
N ILE A 149 -3.42 -19.21 2.05
CA ILE A 149 -3.23 -20.66 2.12
C ILE A 149 -4.58 -21.32 1.80
N GLY A 150 -4.62 -22.12 0.73
CA GLY A 150 -5.86 -22.76 0.27
C GLY A 150 -6.98 -21.74 -0.03
N GLY A 151 -6.62 -20.56 -0.56
CA GLY A 151 -7.57 -19.48 -0.85
C GLY A 151 -8.09 -18.72 0.37
N LYS A 152 -7.59 -19.00 1.59
CA LYS A 152 -8.00 -18.35 2.83
C LYS A 152 -6.90 -17.46 3.40
N PRO A 153 -7.23 -16.28 3.95
CA PRO A 153 -6.27 -15.46 4.70
C PRO A 153 -5.83 -16.18 5.96
N VAL A 154 -4.52 -16.31 6.16
CA VAL A 154 -3.91 -16.82 7.39
C VAL A 154 -2.98 -15.75 7.95
N PRO A 155 -3.19 -15.28 9.20
CA PRO A 155 -2.32 -14.29 9.84
C PRO A 155 -0.84 -14.69 9.75
N SER A 156 0.03 -13.70 9.60
CA SER A 156 1.47 -13.93 9.58
C SER A 156 2.20 -12.73 10.18
N SER A 157 3.50 -12.90 10.47
CA SER A 157 4.30 -11.85 11.12
C SER A 157 5.60 -11.62 10.36
N PRO A 158 6.20 -10.43 10.46
CA PRO A 158 7.53 -10.18 9.90
C PRO A 158 8.59 -11.03 10.62
N ALA A 159 9.67 -11.36 9.90
CA ALA A 159 10.88 -11.83 10.55
C ALA A 159 11.51 -10.68 11.37
N GLU A 160 12.10 -10.99 12.52
CA GLU A 160 12.61 -10.01 13.49
C GLU A 160 13.50 -8.93 12.86
N GLY A 161 14.42 -9.32 11.98
CA GLY A 161 15.31 -8.33 11.39
C GLY A 161 14.62 -7.30 10.48
N ARG A 162 13.35 -7.49 10.09
CA ARG A 162 12.59 -6.50 9.30
C ARG A 162 12.22 -5.25 10.09
N TYR A 163 12.24 -5.31 11.42
CA TYR A 163 12.06 -4.11 12.26
C TYR A 163 13.27 -3.17 12.21
N ARG A 164 14.42 -3.65 11.73
CA ARG A 164 15.59 -2.81 11.45
C ARG A 164 15.44 -2.14 10.09
N LEU A 165 14.70 -1.02 10.07
CA LEU A 165 14.54 -0.20 8.88
C LEU A 165 15.86 0.44 8.46
N THR A 166 16.13 0.43 7.15
CA THR A 166 17.31 1.03 6.52
C THR A 166 16.96 2.36 5.87
N ASP A 167 17.99 3.15 5.57
CA ASP A 167 17.85 4.37 4.80
C ASP A 167 17.43 4.07 3.35
N VAL A 168 16.48 4.84 2.84
CA VAL A 168 15.92 4.71 1.50
C VAL A 168 15.66 6.11 0.95
N ALA A 169 16.19 6.39 -0.24
CA ALA A 169 15.95 7.66 -0.91
C ALA A 169 14.46 7.80 -1.31
N ALA A 170 13.87 8.95 -0.98
CA ALA A 170 12.58 9.35 -1.52
C ALA A 170 12.66 9.53 -3.05
N THR A 171 11.65 9.08 -3.77
CA THR A 171 11.58 9.22 -5.24
C THR A 171 10.71 10.39 -5.68
N ALA A 172 9.98 10.99 -4.74
CA ALA A 172 9.19 12.19 -4.93
C ALA A 172 9.20 13.04 -3.65
N LYS A 173 8.81 14.31 -3.78
CA LYS A 173 8.52 15.16 -2.63
C LYS A 173 7.09 14.89 -2.16
N GLN A 174 6.86 14.97 -0.85
CA GLN A 174 5.52 15.03 -0.29
C GLN A 174 4.75 16.21 -0.93
N GLY A 175 3.54 15.97 -1.43
CA GLY A 175 2.83 16.92 -2.29
C GLY A 175 1.35 17.10 -1.93
N ALA A 176 0.71 18.15 -2.46
CA ALA A 176 -0.66 18.53 -2.12
C ALA A 176 -1.74 17.48 -2.48
N GLY A 177 -1.43 16.50 -3.34
CA GLY A 177 -2.33 15.39 -3.69
C GLY A 177 -2.51 14.36 -2.58
N GLU A 178 -1.78 14.50 -1.47
CA GLU A 178 -1.88 13.65 -0.28
C GLU A 178 -2.67 14.27 0.87
N ALA A 179 -3.23 15.47 0.64
CA ALA A 179 -4.10 16.18 1.59
C ALA A 179 -5.53 15.63 1.59
#